data_AF-A0A7X7D4J7-F1
#
_entry.id   AF-A0A7X7D4J7-F1
#
_cell.length_a   1.000
_cell.length_b   1.000
_cell.length_c   1.000
_cell.angle_alpha   90.00
_cell.angle_beta   90.00
_cell.angle_gamma   90.00
#
_symmetry.space_group_name_H-M   'P 1'
#
loop_
_entity.id
_entity.type
_entity.pdbx_description
1 polymer ?
#
loop_
_entity_poly.entity_id
_entity_poly.type
_entity_poly.pdbx_seq_one_letter_code
_entity_poly.pdbx_strand_id
1 'polypeptide(L)'
;MTYVFRLIVTAYLVVLVAWPLGLVAQKSFEDGTSAFAGLFDDADVVHAIRLTATIAVISVVINTVFGVGMSLLLVRYRFPGKRLL
;
A
#
# COMPACT_ATOMS: atom_id res chain seq x y z
N MET A 1 4.51 -21.39 26.05
CA MET A 1 3.24 -20.63 26.09
C MET A 1 3.25 -19.36 25.24
N THR A 2 4.27 -18.50 25.30
CA THR A 2 4.32 -17.23 24.55
C THR A 2 4.16 -17.36 23.03
N TYR A 3 4.70 -18.40 22.42
CA TYR A 3 4.54 -18.66 20.97
C TYR A 3 3.10 -19.01 20.58
N VAL A 4 2.37 -19.69 21.45
CA VAL A 4 0.95 -20.03 21.22
C VAL A 4 0.10 -18.77 21.23
N PHE A 5 0.31 -17.88 22.19
CA PHE A 5 -0.37 -16.59 22.23
C PHE A 5 -0.05 -15.72 21.02
N ARG A 6 1.22 -15.65 20.60
CA ARG A 6 1.61 -14.92 19.38
C ARG A 6 0.91 -15.49 18.14
N LEU A 7 0.86 -16.81 18.00
CA LEU A 7 0.21 -17.47 16.86
C LEU A 7 -1.29 -17.18 16.83
N ILE A 8 -1.96 -17.22 17.99
CA ILE A 8 -3.38 -16.88 18.10
C ILE A 8 -3.63 -15.42 17.70
N VAL A 9 -2.83 -14.48 18.21
CA VAL A 9 -2.97 -13.06 17.87
C VAL A 9 -2.73 -12.83 16.38
N THR A 10 -1.69 -13.42 15.79
CA THR A 10 -1.41 -13.30 14.36
C THR A 10 -2.55 -13.90 13.52
N ALA A 11 -3.04 -15.10 13.86
CA ALA A 11 -4.15 -15.72 13.16
C ALA A 11 -5.42 -14.86 13.25
N TYR A 12 -5.71 -14.30 14.43
CA TYR A 12 -6.83 -13.39 14.62
C TYR A 12 -6.72 -12.14 13.75
N LEU A 13 -5.55 -11.48 13.72
CA LEU A 13 -5.33 -10.29 12.87
C LEU A 13 -5.46 -10.63 11.38
N VAL A 14 -4.97 -11.78 10.95
CA VAL A 14 -5.12 -12.25 9.57
C VAL A 14 -6.59 -12.46 9.24
N VAL A 15 -7.35 -13.16 10.08
CA VAL A 15 -8.79 -13.37 9.84
C VAL A 15 -9.55 -12.05 9.85
N LEU A 16 -9.22 -11.14 10.76
CA LEU A 16 -9.87 -9.83 10.87
C LEU A 16 -9.74 -8.99 9.59
N VAL A 17 -8.62 -9.09 8.89
CA VAL A 17 -8.40 -8.37 7.62
C VAL A 17 -8.86 -9.20 6.42
N ALA A 18 -8.53 -10.48 6.38
CA ALA A 18 -8.83 -11.35 5.25
C ALA A 18 -10.33 -11.62 5.07
N TRP A 19 -11.09 -11.70 6.18
CA TRP A 19 -12.53 -11.95 6.13
C TRP A 19 -13.32 -10.87 5.38
N PRO A 20 -13.24 -9.57 5.74
CA PRO A 20 -13.96 -8.52 5.00
C PRO A 20 -13.43 -8.35 3.58
N LEU A 21 -12.12 -8.50 3.34
CA LEU A 21 -11.56 -8.46 1.99
C LEU A 21 -12.09 -9.61 1.11
N GLY A 22 -12.23 -10.80 1.69
CA GLY A 22 -12.83 -11.96 1.03
C GLY A 22 -14.30 -11.73 0.68
N LEU A 23 -15.07 -11.12 1.58
CA LEU A 23 -16.47 -10.76 1.32
C LEU A 23 -16.59 -9.70 0.22
N VAL A 24 -15.76 -8.65 0.26
CA VAL A 24 -15.74 -7.62 -0.80
C VAL A 24 -15.37 -8.26 -2.13
N ALA A 25 -14.35 -9.11 -2.17
CA ALA A 25 -13.98 -9.83 -3.38
C ALA A 25 -15.15 -10.67 -3.90
N GLN A 26 -15.76 -11.52 -3.06
CA GLN A 26 -16.93 -12.32 -3.44
C GLN A 26 -18.04 -11.42 -4.01
N LYS A 27 -18.42 -10.35 -3.30
CA LYS A 27 -19.45 -9.41 -3.71
C LYS A 27 -19.14 -8.73 -5.05
N SER A 28 -17.88 -8.38 -5.29
CA SER A 28 -17.44 -7.78 -6.55
C SER A 28 -17.52 -8.73 -7.74
N PHE A 29 -17.51 -10.05 -7.52
CA PHE A 29 -17.63 -11.07 -8.57
C PHE A 29 -19.03 -11.70 -8.65
N GLU A 30 -19.99 -11.32 -7.80
CA GLU A 30 -21.35 -11.91 -7.77
C GLU A 30 -22.11 -11.69 -9.08
N ASP A 31 -21.98 -10.51 -9.71
CA ASP A 31 -22.60 -10.20 -11.01
C ASP A 31 -21.77 -10.69 -12.22
N GLY A 32 -20.70 -11.46 -11.97
CA GLY A 32 -19.79 -12.01 -12.98
C GLY A 32 -18.62 -11.09 -13.35
N THR A 33 -17.82 -11.52 -14.34
CA THR A 33 -16.67 -10.76 -14.85
C THR A 33 -17.06 -9.60 -15.77
N SER A 34 -18.34 -9.48 -16.12
CA SER A 34 -18.91 -8.39 -16.92
C SER A 34 -18.77 -7.04 -16.22
N ALA A 35 -18.92 -6.99 -14.90
CA ALA A 35 -18.66 -5.79 -14.11
C ALA A 35 -17.21 -5.32 -14.25
N PHE A 36 -16.24 -6.25 -14.25
CA PHE A 36 -14.83 -5.93 -14.46
C PHE A 36 -14.52 -5.47 -15.88
N ALA A 37 -15.14 -6.08 -16.90
CA ALA A 37 -14.99 -5.63 -18.28
C ALA A 37 -15.55 -4.21 -18.49
N GLY A 38 -16.71 -3.91 -17.91
CA GLY A 38 -17.32 -2.57 -17.98
C GLY A 38 -16.50 -1.46 -17.32
N LEU A 39 -15.70 -1.78 -16.29
CA LEU A 39 -14.78 -0.82 -15.68
C LEU A 39 -13.65 -0.37 -16.62
N PHE A 40 -13.23 -1.21 -17.56
CA PHE A 40 -12.22 -0.84 -18.55
C PHE A 40 -12.80 -0.05 -19.72
N ASP A 41 -14.12 -0.13 -19.95
CA ASP A 41 -14.83 0.66 -20.95
C ASP A 41 -15.14 2.08 -20.44
N ASP A 42 -15.15 2.29 -19.12
CA ASP A 42 -15.35 3.60 -18.50
C ASP A 42 -14.07 4.45 -18.57
N ALA A 43 -14.13 5.52 -19.36
CA ALA A 43 -13.03 6.46 -19.55
C ALA A 43 -12.58 7.13 -18.23
N ASP A 44 -13.50 7.36 -17.28
CA ASP A 44 -13.17 7.99 -16.00
C ASP A 44 -12.38 7.03 -15.10
N VAL A 45 -12.75 5.74 -15.10
CA VAL A 45 -12.03 4.70 -14.35
C VAL A 45 -10.60 4.53 -14.88
N VAL A 46 -10.45 4.42 -16.20
CA VAL A 46 -9.13 4.30 -16.84
C VAL A 46 -8.28 5.55 -16.59
N HIS A 47 -8.87 6.73 -16.67
CA HIS A 47 -8.18 7.99 -16.38
C HIS A 47 -7.72 8.05 -14.92
N ALA A 48 -8.59 7.68 -13.96
CA ALA A 48 -8.26 7.64 -12.55
C ALA A 48 -7.09 6.68 -12.27
N ILE A 49 -7.11 5.47 -12.82
CA ILE A 49 -6.02 4.48 -12.65
C ILE A 49 -4.70 5.04 -13.20
N ARG A 50 -4.72 5.65 -14.40
CA ARG A 50 -3.53 6.29 -14.98
C ARG A 50 -3.00 7.42 -14.12
N LEU A 51 -3.88 8.27 -13.59
CA LEU A 51 -3.51 9.39 -12.73
C LEU A 51 -2.87 8.88 -11.43
N THR A 52 -3.50 7.91 -10.77
CA THR A 52 -2.95 7.29 -9.54
C THR A 52 -1.60 6.63 -9.80
N ALA A 53 -1.45 5.89 -10.90
CA ALA A 53 -0.18 5.26 -11.27
C ALA A 53 0.92 6.31 -11.54
N THR A 54 0.59 7.39 -12.25
CA THR A 54 1.53 8.49 -12.53
C THR A 54 1.99 9.16 -11.24
N ILE A 55 1.04 9.49 -10.35
CA ILE A 55 1.34 10.07 -9.03
C ILE A 55 2.21 9.11 -8.23
N ALA A 56 1.86 7.82 -8.17
CA ALA A 56 2.63 6.82 -7.43
C ALA A 56 4.10 6.74 -7.91
N VAL A 57 4.34 6.72 -9.22
CA VAL A 57 5.70 6.72 -9.78
C VAL A 57 6.47 7.97 -9.37
N ILE A 58 5.87 9.15 -9.54
CA ILE A 58 6.51 10.43 -9.17
C ILE A 58 6.81 10.45 -7.68
N SER A 59 5.85 10.07 -6.83
CA SER A 59 6.02 10.00 -5.39
C SER A 59 7.13 9.03 -4.99
N VAL A 60 7.23 7.86 -5.59
CA VAL A 60 8.30 6.88 -5.30
C VAL A 60 9.67 7.45 -5.67
N VAL A 61 9.81 8.06 -6.84
CA VAL A 61 11.07 8.68 -7.27
C VAL A 61 11.50 9.77 -6.30
N ILE A 62 10.59 10.69 -5.96
CA ILE A 62 10.85 11.77 -5.01
C ILE A 62 11.22 11.20 -3.65
N ASN A 63 10.41 10.31 -3.08
CA ASN A 63 10.68 9.70 -1.78
C ASN A 63 12.01 8.94 -1.75
N THR A 64 12.40 8.30 -2.86
CA THR A 64 13.67 7.59 -2.95
C THR A 64 14.83 8.57 -2.96
N VAL A 65 14.79 9.62 -3.77
CA VAL A 65 15.84 10.64 -3.84
C VAL A 65 16.02 11.32 -2.48
N PHE A 66 14.93 11.76 -1.85
CA PHE A 66 14.98 12.42 -0.55
C PHE A 66 15.32 11.45 0.58
N GLY A 67 14.72 10.27 0.61
CA GLY A 67 14.94 9.26 1.65
C GLY A 67 16.38 8.75 1.64
N VAL A 68 16.92 8.43 0.46
CA VAL A 68 18.33 8.00 0.32
C VAL A 68 19.27 9.17 0.60
N GLY A 69 18.98 10.37 0.10
CA GLY A 69 19.77 11.57 0.37
C GLY A 69 19.87 11.88 1.87
N MET A 70 18.73 11.91 2.57
CA MET A 70 18.66 12.08 4.02
C MET A 70 19.40 10.97 4.76
N SER A 71 19.18 9.70 4.39
CA SER A 71 19.87 8.57 5.01
C SER A 71 21.40 8.70 4.90
N LEU A 72 21.91 9.09 3.74
CA LEU A 72 23.35 9.32 3.52
C LEU A 72 23.88 10.50 4.33
N LEU A 73 23.15 11.62 4.38
CA LEU A 73 23.54 12.79 5.16
C LEU A 73 23.61 12.47 6.65
N LEU A 74 22.60 11.78 7.18
CA LEU A 74 22.54 11.38 8.59
C LEU A 74 23.65 10.39 8.93
N VAL A 75 23.95 9.41 8.09
CA VAL A 75 24.98 8.40 8.39
C VAL A 75 26.39 8.95 8.25
N ARG A 76 26.68 9.73 7.19
CA ARG A 76 28.04 10.18 6.88
C ARG A 76 28.45 11.50 7.54
N TYR A 77 27.52 12.36 7.94
CA TYR A 77 27.84 13.66 8.52
C TYR A 77 27.33 13.81 9.96
N ARG A 78 28.17 14.37 10.83
CA ARG A 78 27.79 14.74 12.20
C ARG A 78 27.46 16.22 12.27
N PHE A 79 26.24 16.58 11.90
CA PHE A 79 25.74 17.96 12.03
C PHE A 79 25.11 18.20 13.43
N PRO A 80 25.28 19.40 14.02
CA PRO A 80 24.77 19.73 15.36
C PRO A 80 23.22 19.77 15.46
N GLY A 81 22.49 19.63 14.35
CA GLY A 81 21.02 19.51 14.30
C GLY A 81 20.47 18.10 14.07
N LYS A 82 21.31 17.05 14.02
CA LYS A 82 20.94 15.66 13.69
C LYS A 82 19.87 15.03 14.61
N ARG A 83 19.65 15.59 15.81
CA ARG A 83 18.68 15.09 16.80
C ARG A 83 17.30 15.73 16.68
N LEU A 84 17.15 16.75 15.82
CA LEU A 84 15.92 17.53 15.63
C LEU A 84 15.26 17.29 14.25
N LEU A 85 16.04 16.81 13.27
CA LEU A 85 15.55 16.19 12.01
C LEU A 85 15.22 14.72 12.26
#